data_AF-A0A142FST0-F1
#
_entry.id   AF-A0A142FST0-F1
#
_cell.length_a   1.000
_cell.length_b   1.000
_cell.length_c   1.000
_cell.angle_alpha   90.00
_cell.angle_beta   90.00
_cell.angle_gamma   90.00
#
_symmetry.space_group_name_H-M   'P 1'
#
loop_
_entity.id
_entity.type
_entity.pdbx_description
1 polymer ?
#
loop_
_entity_poly.entity_id
_entity_poly.type
_entity_poly.pdbx_seq_one_letter_code
_entity_poly.pdbx_strand_id
1 'polypeptide(L)'
;MTKQPIALRRWVLPGALLAVVAGSGLWWALTPQANMVTASTTPQQATEKTAQQSGSASHDAAPVDAPTPSVTGTRTPESLGPNPFAPSLQGTDIEGVLQADDNGQLVVNLEVRDFFDYFLSTVGEVSPETAIGQIQQMARQHLPESAAQQALALLDQYSASRPWFRNYTT
;
A
#
# COMPACT_ATOMS: atom_id res chain seq x y z
N MET A 1 54.62 41.15 -4.08
CA MET A 1 53.79 39.95 -3.79
C MET A 1 52.62 40.38 -2.89
N THR A 2 51.53 40.84 -3.50
CA THR A 2 50.37 41.42 -2.83
C THR A 2 49.35 40.32 -2.51
N LYS A 3 49.09 40.07 -1.23
CA LYS A 3 47.98 39.23 -0.76
C LYS A 3 46.69 40.05 -0.84
N GLN A 4 45.67 39.51 -1.49
CA GLN A 4 44.29 40.00 -1.60
C GLN A 4 43.37 38.78 -1.37
N PRO A 5 42.09 38.94 -0.99
CA PRO A 5 41.66 39.19 0.39
C PRO A 5 40.56 38.22 0.87
N ILE A 6 40.37 38.13 2.19
CA ILE A 6 39.16 37.52 2.80
C ILE A 6 38.02 38.52 2.63
N ALA A 7 37.03 38.17 1.79
CA ALA A 7 35.82 38.97 1.60
C ALA A 7 34.60 38.23 2.15
N LEU A 8 34.07 38.76 3.26
CA LEU A 8 32.83 38.42 3.93
C LEU A 8 31.65 38.64 2.96
N ARG A 9 31.00 37.57 2.49
CA ARG A 9 29.87 37.69 1.55
C ARG A 9 28.55 37.90 2.30
N ARG A 10 28.24 39.18 2.52
CA ARG A 10 26.94 39.70 2.97
C ARG A 10 25.86 39.49 1.89
N TRP A 11 24.68 39.13 2.36
CA TRP A 11 23.42 39.04 1.64
C TRP A 11 23.08 40.29 0.81
N VAL A 12 22.52 40.08 -0.38
CA VAL A 12 21.67 41.04 -1.08
C VAL A 12 20.51 40.25 -1.74
N LEU A 13 19.30 40.43 -1.21
CA LEU A 13 18.01 40.21 -1.91
C LEU A 13 17.64 41.54 -2.60
N PRO A 14 16.57 41.66 -3.41
CA PRO A 14 15.93 40.73 -4.36
C PRO A 14 15.77 41.39 -5.77
N GLY A 15 15.41 40.61 -6.79
CA GLY A 15 15.06 41.13 -8.12
C GLY A 15 13.90 40.35 -8.71
N ALA A 16 12.72 40.96 -8.66
CA ALA A 16 11.44 40.44 -9.12
C ALA A 16 11.37 40.35 -10.66
N LEU A 17 10.73 39.31 -11.18
CA LEU A 17 9.93 39.45 -12.39
C LEU A 17 8.61 38.70 -12.22
N LEU A 18 7.55 39.50 -12.17
CA LEU A 18 6.15 39.13 -12.10
C LEU A 18 5.71 38.46 -13.41
N ALA A 19 4.98 37.36 -13.30
CA ALA A 19 3.89 37.05 -14.20
C ALA A 19 2.69 36.65 -13.35
N VAL A 20 1.83 37.63 -13.10
CA VAL A 20 0.48 37.47 -12.54
C VAL A 20 -0.37 36.78 -13.60
N VAL A 21 -0.89 35.60 -13.28
CA VAL A 21 -2.20 35.18 -13.79
C VAL A 21 -3.13 35.18 -12.58
N ALA A 22 -3.87 36.28 -12.47
CA ALA A 22 -5.04 36.37 -11.62
C ALA A 22 -6.11 35.47 -12.23
N GLY A 23 -6.66 34.58 -11.41
CA GLY A 23 -7.71 33.64 -11.78
C GLY A 23 -8.34 33.04 -10.54
N SER A 24 -8.94 33.91 -9.72
CA SER A 24 -9.83 33.55 -8.63
C SER A 24 -10.89 32.55 -9.08
N GLY A 25 -11.04 31.45 -8.34
CA GLY A 25 -12.01 30.40 -8.64
C GLY A 25 -12.35 29.57 -7.40
N LEU A 26 -12.95 30.26 -6.44
CA LEU A 26 -13.58 29.76 -5.22
C LEU A 26 -14.54 28.58 -5.53
N TRP A 27 -14.14 27.33 -5.32
CA TRP A 27 -15.01 26.15 -5.45
C TRP A 27 -14.76 25.15 -4.30
N TRP A 28 -15.20 25.52 -3.09
CA TRP A 28 -15.60 24.55 -2.06
C TRP A 28 -17.08 24.76 -1.78
N ALA A 29 -17.90 24.32 -2.72
CA ALA A 29 -19.32 24.13 -2.54
C ALA A 29 -19.73 23.00 -3.49
N LEU A 30 -19.98 21.82 -2.94
CA LEU A 30 -21.19 21.03 -3.15
C LEU A 30 -21.03 19.71 -2.37
N THR A 31 -21.60 19.69 -1.19
CA THR A 31 -21.98 18.49 -0.46
C THR A 31 -23.12 17.79 -1.21
N PRO A 32 -22.98 16.52 -1.64
CA PRO A 32 -24.15 15.73 -1.98
C PRO A 32 -24.86 15.28 -0.69
N GLN A 33 -26.14 15.66 -0.62
CA GLN A 33 -27.12 15.36 0.41
C GLN A 33 -27.21 13.86 0.76
N ALA A 34 -27.42 13.60 2.05
CA ALA A 34 -28.04 12.39 2.54
C ALA A 34 -29.43 12.22 1.91
N ASN A 35 -29.59 11.23 1.02
CA ASN A 35 -30.88 10.87 0.47
C ASN A 35 -31.58 9.88 1.41
N MET A 36 -32.37 10.43 2.34
CA MET A 36 -33.30 9.66 3.16
C MET A 36 -34.48 9.24 2.29
N VAL A 37 -34.57 7.97 1.89
CA VAL A 37 -35.82 7.40 1.39
C VAL A 37 -36.37 6.48 2.47
N THR A 38 -37.38 7.00 3.14
CA THR A 38 -38.32 6.29 4.01
C THR A 38 -38.95 5.10 3.28
N ALA A 39 -39.05 4.00 4.01
CA ALA A 39 -39.63 2.72 3.61
C ALA A 39 -41.07 2.81 3.09
N SER A 40 -41.43 1.92 2.16
CA SER A 40 -42.74 1.26 2.06
C SER A 40 -42.66 0.03 1.14
N THR A 41 -42.60 -1.14 1.77
CA THR A 41 -43.45 -2.32 1.54
C THR A 41 -43.90 -2.65 0.10
N THR A 42 -43.52 -3.85 -0.40
CA THR A 42 -44.44 -4.93 -0.85
C THR A 42 -43.62 -6.14 -1.34
N PRO A 43 -43.88 -7.36 -0.86
CA PRO A 43 -43.30 -8.59 -1.40
C PRO A 43 -44.16 -9.06 -2.58
N GLN A 44 -43.58 -9.17 -3.79
CA GLN A 44 -44.25 -9.81 -4.91
C GLN A 44 -43.45 -10.98 -5.44
N GLN A 45 -43.99 -12.13 -5.09
CA GLN A 45 -43.77 -13.49 -5.54
C GLN A 45 -43.93 -13.61 -7.06
N ALA A 46 -43.01 -14.30 -7.71
CA ALA A 46 -43.26 -14.98 -8.99
C ALA A 46 -42.63 -16.38 -8.90
N THR A 47 -43.49 -17.36 -8.66
CA THR A 47 -43.25 -18.77 -8.98
C THR A 47 -43.12 -18.94 -10.49
N GLU A 48 -42.24 -19.86 -10.90
CA GLU A 48 -42.38 -20.86 -11.98
C GLU A 48 -40.97 -21.21 -12.52
N LYS A 49 -40.57 -22.42 -12.90
CA LYS A 49 -41.15 -23.77 -12.94
C LYS A 49 -40.14 -24.62 -13.75
N THR A 50 -39.97 -25.91 -13.39
CA THR A 50 -39.39 -26.99 -14.23
C THR A 50 -37.89 -26.92 -14.49
N ALA A 51 -37.08 -27.99 -14.46
CA ALA A 51 -37.15 -29.36 -13.97
C ALA A 51 -35.71 -29.92 -14.08
N GLN A 52 -35.45 -31.00 -13.33
CA GLN A 52 -34.66 -32.18 -13.70
C GLN A 52 -34.09 -32.18 -15.15
N GLN A 53 -32.86 -32.59 -15.44
CA GLN A 53 -32.29 -33.89 -15.08
C GLN A 53 -30.87 -34.02 -15.67
N SER A 54 -30.09 -34.90 -15.03
CA SER A 54 -29.09 -35.79 -15.66
C SER A 54 -27.83 -35.18 -16.29
N GLY A 55 -26.70 -35.48 -15.67
CA GLY A 55 -25.37 -35.38 -16.26
C GLY A 55 -24.38 -36.20 -15.45
N SER A 56 -24.42 -37.51 -15.67
CA SER A 56 -23.42 -38.56 -15.46
C SER A 56 -22.19 -38.30 -14.59
N ALA A 57 -21.97 -39.29 -13.73
CA ALA A 57 -20.68 -39.65 -13.17
C ALA A 57 -19.54 -39.69 -14.20
N SER A 58 -18.35 -39.38 -13.67
CA SER A 58 -17.02 -39.82 -14.12
C SER A 58 -16.52 -39.24 -15.43
N HIS A 59 -15.62 -38.27 -15.32
CA HIS A 59 -14.35 -38.36 -16.05
C HIS A 59 -13.23 -38.22 -15.03
N ASP A 60 -12.63 -39.38 -14.74
CA ASP A 60 -11.21 -39.46 -14.41
C ASP A 60 -10.46 -38.69 -15.50
N ALA A 61 -9.92 -37.54 -15.10
CA ALA A 61 -9.00 -36.77 -15.91
C ALA A 61 -7.96 -36.24 -14.93
N ALA A 62 -6.90 -37.03 -14.72
CA ALA A 62 -5.66 -36.49 -14.24
C ALA A 62 -5.20 -35.36 -15.18
N PRO A 63 -4.90 -34.15 -14.68
CA PRO A 63 -3.91 -33.28 -15.30
C PRO A 63 -2.60 -33.57 -14.56
N VAL A 64 -1.69 -34.34 -15.15
CA VAL A 64 -0.59 -33.78 -15.94
C VAL A 64 0.09 -32.64 -15.17
N ASP A 65 1.30 -32.95 -14.69
CA ASP A 65 2.31 -32.05 -14.15
C ASP A 65 2.34 -30.72 -14.93
N ALA A 66 1.62 -29.73 -14.42
CA ALA A 66 1.66 -28.36 -14.88
C ALA A 66 2.17 -27.56 -13.67
N PRO A 67 3.13 -26.64 -13.83
CA PRO A 67 3.54 -25.77 -12.75
C PRO A 67 2.31 -25.00 -12.29
N THR A 68 1.83 -25.30 -11.08
CA THR A 68 0.76 -24.56 -10.41
C THR A 68 1.08 -23.07 -10.51
N PRO A 69 0.23 -22.23 -11.11
CA PRO A 69 0.39 -20.79 -10.95
C PRO A 69 0.30 -20.52 -9.46
N SER A 70 1.35 -19.88 -8.93
CA SER A 70 1.42 -19.42 -7.56
C SER A 70 0.08 -18.80 -7.18
N VAL A 71 -0.47 -19.20 -6.03
CA VAL A 71 -1.66 -18.56 -5.46
C VAL A 71 -1.29 -17.10 -5.26
N THR A 72 -1.66 -16.23 -6.21
CA THR A 72 -1.45 -14.80 -6.09
C THR A 72 -2.40 -14.32 -5.01
N GLY A 73 -1.88 -14.19 -3.79
CA GLY A 73 -2.58 -13.45 -2.76
C GLY A 73 -2.89 -12.05 -3.27
N THR A 74 -4.02 -11.50 -2.86
CA THR A 74 -4.36 -10.10 -3.09
C THR A 74 -4.22 -9.26 -1.83
N ARG A 75 -3.84 -9.87 -0.70
CA ARG A 75 -3.77 -9.21 0.62
C ARG A 75 -2.74 -9.90 1.50
N THR A 76 -1.94 -9.13 2.23
CA THR A 76 -1.04 -9.66 3.27
C THR A 76 -1.84 -10.22 4.46
N PRO A 77 -1.31 -11.22 5.19
CA PRO A 77 -1.98 -11.73 6.38
C PRO A 77 -2.02 -10.68 7.50
N GLU A 78 -2.89 -10.90 8.49
CA GLU A 78 -3.10 -10.01 9.63
C GLU A 78 -2.15 -10.33 10.81
N SER A 79 -1.42 -11.44 10.76
CA SER A 79 -0.45 -11.84 11.79
C SER A 79 0.79 -12.50 11.19
N LEU A 80 1.93 -12.36 11.87
CA LEU A 80 3.22 -13.00 11.52
C LEU A 80 3.33 -14.44 12.04
N GLY A 81 2.34 -14.92 12.79
CA GLY A 81 2.36 -16.25 13.40
C GLY A 81 3.24 -16.33 14.66
N PRO A 82 3.55 -17.56 15.12
CA PRO A 82 4.13 -17.78 16.45
C PRO A 82 5.63 -17.45 16.57
N ASN A 83 6.30 -17.15 15.46
CA ASN A 83 7.73 -16.85 15.45
C ASN A 83 8.06 -15.69 14.50
N PRO A 84 7.70 -14.45 14.87
CA PRO A 84 8.07 -13.24 14.16
C PRO A 84 9.58 -12.99 14.24
N PHE A 85 10.06 -12.15 13.33
CA PHE A 85 11.48 -11.82 13.17
C PHE A 85 12.03 -10.88 14.27
N ALA A 86 11.15 -10.25 15.05
CA ALA A 86 11.51 -9.35 16.15
C ALA A 86 10.75 -9.76 17.43
N PRO A 87 11.41 -9.75 18.61
CA PRO A 87 10.78 -10.17 19.87
C PRO A 87 9.55 -9.33 20.27
N SER A 88 9.56 -8.03 20.00
CA SER A 88 8.42 -7.14 20.29
C SER A 88 7.13 -7.48 19.55
N LEU A 89 7.22 -8.18 18.42
CA LEU A 89 6.07 -8.58 17.60
C LEU A 89 5.42 -9.88 18.07
N GLN A 90 5.92 -10.48 19.15
CA GLN A 90 5.40 -11.75 19.63
C GLN A 90 3.99 -11.61 20.19
N GLY A 91 3.05 -12.33 19.57
CA GLY A 91 1.64 -12.30 19.96
C GLY A 91 0.91 -11.02 19.56
N THR A 92 1.43 -10.26 18.60
CA THR A 92 0.78 -9.08 18.04
C THR A 92 0.23 -9.36 16.65
N ASP A 93 -0.84 -8.63 16.30
CA ASP A 93 -1.31 -8.53 14.92
C ASP A 93 -0.52 -7.43 14.20
N ILE A 94 -0.44 -7.56 12.87
CA ILE A 94 0.18 -6.57 12.00
C ILE A 94 -0.75 -5.36 11.95
N GLU A 95 -0.22 -4.17 12.26
CA GLU A 95 -0.95 -2.93 12.02
C GLU A 95 -0.89 -2.59 10.53
N GLY A 96 -2.05 -2.33 9.92
CA GLY A 96 -2.16 -2.05 8.49
C GLY A 96 -2.09 -3.30 7.60
N VAL A 97 -2.21 -3.07 6.29
CA VAL A 97 -2.28 -4.15 5.31
C VAL A 97 -1.82 -3.66 3.94
N LEU A 98 -1.19 -4.54 3.18
CA LEU A 98 -1.00 -4.33 1.74
C LEU A 98 -2.05 -5.15 0.99
N GLN A 99 -2.77 -4.50 0.09
CA GLN A 99 -3.83 -5.12 -0.69
C GLN A 99 -3.76 -4.66 -2.15
N ALA A 100 -4.04 -5.58 -3.07
CA ALA A 100 -4.25 -5.27 -4.47
C ALA A 100 -5.74 -5.13 -4.79
N ASP A 101 -6.07 -4.19 -5.69
CA ASP A 101 -7.40 -4.02 -6.25
C ASP A 101 -7.71 -5.09 -7.32
N ASP A 102 -8.91 -5.00 -7.91
CA ASP A 102 -9.35 -5.92 -8.97
C ASP A 102 -8.48 -5.85 -10.24
N ASN A 103 -7.69 -4.77 -10.41
CA ASN A 103 -6.75 -4.58 -11.52
C ASN A 103 -5.33 -5.07 -11.17
N GLY A 104 -5.14 -5.67 -10.00
CA GLY A 104 -3.82 -6.09 -9.51
C GLY A 104 -2.88 -4.94 -9.16
N GLN A 105 -3.42 -3.73 -8.96
CA GLN A 105 -2.71 -2.54 -8.53
C GLN A 105 -2.78 -2.41 -7.01
N LEU A 106 -1.77 -1.82 -6.38
CA LEU A 106 -1.80 -1.59 -4.93
C LEU A 106 -2.89 -0.59 -4.56
N VAL A 107 -3.72 -0.93 -3.59
CA VAL A 107 -4.65 0.00 -2.94
C VAL A 107 -3.84 0.92 -2.02
N VAL A 108 -3.53 2.12 -2.48
CA VAL A 108 -2.74 3.10 -1.73
C VAL A 108 -3.64 3.87 -0.75
N ASN A 109 -3.60 3.47 0.53
CA ASN A 109 -4.35 4.10 1.61
C ASN A 109 -3.47 4.27 2.88
N LEU A 110 -4.07 4.65 4.00
CA LEU A 110 -3.33 4.82 5.26
C LEU A 110 -2.76 3.50 5.79
N GLU A 111 -3.44 2.37 5.54
CA GLU A 111 -3.01 1.06 6.01
C GLU A 111 -1.67 0.64 5.40
N VAL A 112 -1.33 1.11 4.20
CA VAL A 112 0.00 0.90 3.60
C VAL A 112 1.09 1.56 4.46
N ARG A 113 0.82 2.76 4.96
CA ARG A 113 1.75 3.47 5.84
C ARG A 113 1.84 2.80 7.20
N ASP A 114 0.70 2.42 7.78
CA ASP A 114 0.65 1.75 9.08
C ASP A 114 1.41 0.42 9.01
N PHE A 115 1.25 -0.32 7.90
CA PHE A 115 2.04 -1.52 7.61
C PHE A 115 3.54 -1.22 7.62
N PHE A 116 3.99 -0.18 6.92
CA PHE A 116 5.42 0.15 6.96
C PHE A 116 5.89 0.59 8.34
N ASP A 117 5.10 1.38 9.07
CA ASP A 117 5.47 1.86 10.40
C ASP A 117 5.57 0.72 11.41
N TYR A 118 4.65 -0.23 11.38
CA TYR A 118 4.67 -1.42 12.23
C TYR A 118 5.97 -2.20 12.10
N PHE A 119 6.36 -2.56 10.87
CA PHE A 119 7.61 -3.28 10.66
C PHE A 119 8.84 -2.43 10.99
N LEU A 120 8.84 -1.14 10.62
CA LEU A 120 9.96 -0.25 10.92
C LEU A 120 10.06 0.15 12.40
N SER A 121 9.01 -0.04 13.20
CA SER A 121 9.05 0.20 14.65
C SER A 121 10.01 -0.75 15.37
N THR A 122 10.28 -1.92 14.77
CA THR A 122 11.24 -2.91 15.28
C THR A 122 12.70 -2.51 15.09
N VAL A 123 12.97 -1.42 14.36
CA VAL A 123 14.32 -0.91 14.16
C VAL A 123 14.89 -0.45 15.51
N GLY A 124 16.04 -1.02 15.87
CA GLY A 124 16.63 -0.88 17.20
C GLY A 124 16.64 -2.20 17.97
N GLU A 125 15.69 -3.10 17.69
CA GLU A 125 15.74 -4.51 18.06
C GLU A 125 16.38 -5.35 16.94
N VAL A 126 16.00 -5.05 15.69
CA VAL A 126 16.60 -5.62 14.48
C VAL A 126 17.25 -4.54 13.63
N SER A 127 18.04 -4.97 12.63
CA SER A 127 18.66 -4.04 11.68
C SER A 127 17.61 -3.44 10.72
N PRO A 128 17.81 -2.21 10.22
CA PRO A 128 16.91 -1.61 9.22
C PRO A 128 16.73 -2.48 7.99
N GLU A 129 17.80 -3.14 7.53
CA GLU A 129 17.78 -4.03 6.35
C GLU A 129 16.91 -5.27 6.61
N THR A 130 16.90 -5.78 7.84
CA THR A 130 16.05 -6.90 8.25
C THR A 130 14.58 -6.49 8.20
N ALA A 131 14.22 -5.37 8.84
CA ALA A 131 12.84 -4.88 8.86
C ALA A 131 12.33 -4.58 7.44
N ILE A 132 13.13 -3.89 6.62
CA ILE A 132 12.83 -3.64 5.21
C ILE A 132 12.67 -4.96 4.46
N GLY A 133 13.62 -5.89 4.60
CA GLY A 133 13.59 -7.19 3.94
C GLY A 133 12.30 -7.96 4.20
N GLN A 134 11.78 -7.90 5.43
CA GLN A 134 10.50 -8.52 5.77
C GLN A 134 9.32 -7.86 5.05
N ILE A 135 9.27 -6.53 4.96
CA ILE A 135 8.23 -5.82 4.18
C ILE A 135 8.31 -6.26 2.71
N GLN A 136 9.51 -6.33 2.13
CA GLN A 136 9.70 -6.72 0.74
C GLN A 136 9.25 -8.17 0.49
N GLN A 137 9.58 -9.08 1.41
CA GLN A 137 9.17 -10.46 1.33
C GLN A 137 7.64 -10.58 1.39
N MET A 138 7.00 -9.90 2.34
CA MET A 138 5.55 -9.92 2.50
C MET A 138 4.84 -9.42 1.24
N ALA A 139 5.30 -8.31 0.66
CA ALA A 139 4.75 -7.78 -0.58
C ALA A 139 4.88 -8.78 -1.74
N ARG A 140 6.05 -9.42 -1.91
CA ARG A 140 6.29 -10.38 -3.01
C ARG A 140 5.55 -11.70 -2.85
N GLN A 141 5.33 -12.14 -1.60
CA GLN A 141 4.65 -13.41 -1.31
C GLN A 141 3.13 -13.31 -1.39
N HIS A 142 2.56 -12.13 -1.09
CA HIS A 142 1.13 -11.97 -0.87
C HIS A 142 0.43 -11.03 -1.84
N LEU A 143 1.15 -10.42 -2.79
CA LEU A 143 0.57 -9.52 -3.79
C LEU A 143 0.92 -9.97 -5.21
N PRO A 144 0.12 -9.57 -6.22
CA PRO A 144 0.54 -9.60 -7.62
C PRO A 144 1.83 -8.79 -7.83
N GLU A 145 2.61 -9.16 -8.84
CA GLU A 145 3.90 -8.52 -9.13
C GLU A 145 3.79 -6.99 -9.28
N SER A 146 2.76 -6.49 -9.97
CA SER A 146 2.55 -5.06 -10.17
C SER A 146 2.31 -4.32 -8.85
N ALA A 147 1.41 -4.82 -8.01
CA ALA A 147 1.16 -4.26 -6.68
C ALA A 147 2.39 -4.37 -5.76
N ALA A 148 3.13 -5.49 -5.81
CA ALA A 148 4.36 -5.65 -5.05
C ALA A 148 5.41 -4.61 -5.46
N GLN A 149 5.62 -4.39 -6.76
CA GLN A 149 6.55 -3.35 -7.26
C GLN A 149 6.14 -1.95 -6.79
N GLN A 150 4.83 -1.65 -6.80
CA GLN A 150 4.32 -0.37 -6.28
C GLN A 150 4.57 -0.22 -4.79
N ALA A 151 4.33 -1.27 -3.99
CA ALA A 151 4.60 -1.25 -2.55
C ALA A 151 6.09 -1.02 -2.27
N LEU A 152 6.99 -1.64 -3.04
CA LEU A 152 8.43 -1.46 -2.93
C LEU A 152 8.86 -0.04 -3.28
N ALA A 153 8.28 0.56 -4.33
CA ALA A 153 8.57 1.95 -4.71
C ALA A 153 8.10 2.94 -3.62
N LEU A 154 6.92 2.70 -3.03
CA LEU A 154 6.43 3.50 -1.90
C LEU A 154 7.30 3.34 -0.66
N LEU A 155 7.80 2.13 -0.39
CA LEU A 155 8.70 1.88 0.73
C LEU A 155 10.02 2.67 0.58
N ASP A 156 10.59 2.71 -0.62
CA ASP A 156 11.80 3.51 -0.91
C ASP A 156 11.55 5.00 -0.60
N GLN A 157 10.47 5.57 -1.16
CA GLN A 157 10.07 6.95 -0.91
C GLN A 157 9.81 7.21 0.59
N TYR A 158 9.16 6.27 1.27
CA TYR A 158 8.85 6.37 2.69
C TYR A 158 10.12 6.39 3.54
N SER A 159 11.07 5.49 3.27
CA SER A 159 12.34 5.41 4.00
C SER A 159 13.19 6.67 3.81
N ALA A 160 13.22 7.24 2.60
CA ALA A 160 13.93 8.47 2.29
C ALA A 160 13.40 9.69 3.07
N SER A 161 12.11 9.68 3.43
CA SER A 161 11.49 10.76 4.21
C SER A 161 11.91 10.78 5.69
N ARG A 162 12.48 9.67 6.21
CA ARG A 162 12.85 9.55 7.63
C ARG A 162 14.32 9.94 7.85
N PRO A 163 14.62 10.91 8.74
CA PRO A 163 15.99 11.37 9.01
C PRO A 163 16.94 10.26 9.46
N TRP A 164 16.43 9.23 10.14
CA TRP A 164 17.21 8.12 10.68
C TRP A 164 17.87 7.27 9.59
N PHE A 165 17.32 7.22 8.36
CA PHE A 165 17.84 6.40 7.26
C PHE A 165 19.06 6.99 6.55
N ARG A 166 19.34 8.29 6.69
CA ARG A 166 20.42 8.98 5.97
C ARG A 166 21.85 8.55 6.34
N ASN A 167 22.03 7.79 7.44
CA ASN A 167 23.35 7.37 7.92
C ASN A 167 23.70 5.90 7.62
N TYR A 168 22.85 5.16 6.90
CA TYR A 168 23.04 3.71 6.65
C TYR A 168 23.46 3.39 5.21
N THR A 169 23.76 4.39 4.40
CA THR A 169 24.27 4.21 3.04
C THR A 169 25.77 4.53 3.04
N THR A 170 26.60 3.53 2.78
CA THR A 170 28.05 3.67 2.48
C THR A 170 28.38 2.70 1.35
#